data_AF-A0A1V9XNI4-F1
#
_entry.id   AF-A0A1V9XNI4-F1
#
_cell.length_a   1.000
_cell.length_b   1.000
_cell.length_c   1.000
_cell.angle_alpha   90.00
_cell.angle_beta   90.00
_cell.angle_gamma   90.00
#
_symmetry.space_group_name_H-M   'P 1'
#
loop_
_entity.id
_entity.type
_entity.pdbx_description
1 polymer ?
#
loop_
_entity_poly.entity_id
_entity_poly.type
_entity_poly.pdbx_seq_one_letter_code
_entity_poly.pdbx_strand_id
1 'polypeptide(L)'
;MNMADSVGLDWTNEADRLLVSEMAIKLSDINGPCKRRDIHVQWTHRIAQEFYEQGDEEQQLGLPISPFMDRSRPQLAKLQESFIKHLVAPLCNAYGQAGLLPGEWVQVDGDSSTTLRAPSRRDTHNRSTDDEASSSDTNLDDDDETKDGEVKDTERPNPRRSSQVFCVQTKHLQDNYAHWIKVIEKEHESSASLKEGDGEEGDTEDC
;
A
#
# COMPACT_ATOMS: atom_id res chain seq x y z
N MET A 1 8.96 -25.46 -12.80
CA MET A 1 8.34 -24.59 -13.82
C MET A 1 8.86 -23.19 -13.57
N ASN A 2 9.54 -22.59 -14.55
CA ASN A 2 10.10 -21.24 -14.44
C ASN A 2 8.98 -20.21 -14.55
N MET A 3 8.86 -19.30 -13.57
CA MET A 3 7.91 -18.18 -13.61
C MET A 3 8.14 -17.20 -14.78
N ALA A 4 9.28 -17.30 -15.46
CA ALA A 4 9.68 -16.41 -16.56
C ALA A 4 8.96 -16.69 -17.89
N ASP A 5 8.30 -17.84 -18.04
CA ASP A 5 7.61 -18.23 -19.29
C ASP A 5 6.09 -18.04 -19.24
N SER A 6 5.56 -17.35 -18.23
CA SER A 6 4.12 -17.08 -18.15
C SER A 6 3.71 -16.06 -19.20
N VAL A 7 2.91 -16.49 -20.17
CA VAL A 7 2.04 -15.58 -20.92
C VAL A 7 1.20 -14.84 -19.86
N GLY A 8 1.15 -13.51 -19.90
CA GLY A 8 0.41 -12.71 -18.91
C GLY A 8 -1.09 -13.01 -18.91
N LEU A 9 -1.88 -12.18 -18.22
CA LEU A 9 -3.35 -12.35 -18.15
C LEU A 9 -3.99 -12.17 -19.54
N ASP A 10 -4.79 -13.14 -19.96
CA ASP A 10 -5.62 -13.08 -21.16
C ASP A 10 -7.06 -12.68 -20.80
N TRP A 11 -7.42 -11.42 -21.09
CA TRP A 11 -8.76 -10.90 -20.81
C TRP A 11 -9.88 -11.55 -21.63
N THR A 12 -9.56 -12.24 -22.73
CA THR A 12 -10.55 -12.99 -23.51
C THR A 12 -10.88 -14.34 -22.88
N ASN A 13 -9.97 -14.89 -22.08
CA ASN A 13 -10.14 -16.13 -21.35
C ASN A 13 -11.03 -15.94 -20.12
N GLU A 14 -12.07 -16.77 -19.99
CA GLU A 14 -12.99 -16.70 -18.84
C GLU A 14 -12.34 -17.10 -17.51
N ALA A 15 -11.46 -18.10 -17.51
CA ALA A 15 -10.78 -18.56 -16.32
C ALA A 15 -9.85 -17.47 -15.74
N ASP A 16 -9.14 -16.73 -16.60
CA ASP A 16 -8.28 -15.62 -16.19
C ASP A 16 -9.09 -14.48 -15.58
N ARG A 17 -10.21 -14.10 -16.21
CA ARG A 17 -11.12 -13.07 -15.65
C ARG A 17 -11.71 -13.50 -14.31
N LEU A 18 -12.09 -14.78 -14.19
CA LEU A 18 -12.61 -15.33 -12.94
C LEU A 18 -11.54 -15.28 -11.84
N LEU A 19 -10.32 -15.72 -12.12
CA LEU A 19 -9.20 -15.67 -11.19
C LEU A 19 -8.93 -14.23 -10.71
N VAL A 20 -8.89 -13.26 -11.63
CA VAL A 20 -8.73 -11.84 -11.27
C VAL A 20 -9.86 -11.37 -10.34
N SER A 21 -11.10 -11.79 -10.60
CA SER A 21 -12.26 -11.44 -9.78
C SER A 21 -12.20 -12.08 -8.39
N GLU A 22 -11.79 -13.35 -8.30
CA GLU A 22 -11.58 -14.08 -7.04
C GLU A 22 -10.47 -13.44 -6.20
N MET A 23 -9.36 -13.04 -6.83
CA MET A 23 -8.28 -12.33 -6.15
C MET A 23 -8.75 -10.95 -5.67
N ALA A 24 -9.53 -10.23 -6.47
CA ALA A 24 -10.07 -8.92 -6.11
C ALA A 24 -11.00 -9.00 -4.88
N ILE A 25 -11.90 -9.98 -4.83
CA ILE A 25 -12.79 -10.15 -3.67
C ILE A 25 -12.00 -10.60 -2.42
N LYS A 26 -11.03 -11.51 -2.57
CA LYS A 26 -10.16 -11.94 -1.45
C LYS A 26 -9.39 -10.77 -0.86
N LEU A 27 -8.81 -9.90 -1.70
CA LEU A 27 -8.09 -8.73 -1.22
C LEU A 27 -9.04 -7.70 -0.58
N SER A 28 -10.26 -7.59 -1.12
CA SER A 28 -11.30 -6.70 -0.59
C SER A 28 -11.76 -7.14 0.80
N ASP A 29 -11.89 -8.45 1.04
CA ASP A 29 -12.31 -9.03 2.31
C ASP A 29 -11.34 -8.71 3.45
N ILE A 30 -10.03 -8.80 3.19
CA ILE A 30 -8.97 -8.56 4.18
C ILE A 30 -8.28 -7.19 4.02
N ASN A 31 -8.98 -6.19 3.46
CA ASN A 31 -8.36 -4.90 3.09
C ASN A 31 -7.97 -3.99 4.27
N GLY A 32 -8.35 -4.34 5.50
CA GLY A 32 -8.17 -3.50 6.70
C GLY A 32 -6.77 -2.88 6.79
N PRO A 33 -5.69 -3.67 6.74
CA PRO A 33 -4.32 -3.16 6.78
C PRO A 33 -3.89 -2.29 5.59
N CYS A 34 -4.63 -2.32 4.47
CA CYS A 34 -4.37 -1.47 3.30
C CYS A 34 -5.09 -0.11 3.38
N LYS A 35 -5.83 0.15 4.47
CA LYS A 35 -6.51 1.43 4.73
C LYS A 35 -5.66 2.34 5.60
N ARG A 36 -6.03 3.62 5.65
CA ARG A 36 -5.41 4.58 6.59
C ARG A 36 -5.47 4.02 8.01
N ARG A 37 -4.46 4.38 8.82
CA ARG A 37 -4.29 3.83 10.18
C ARG A 37 -5.51 3.97 11.07
N ASP A 38 -6.22 5.09 11.00
CA ASP A 38 -7.45 5.34 11.78
C ASP A 38 -8.55 4.32 11.49
N ILE A 39 -8.69 3.92 10.22
CA ILE A 39 -9.67 2.91 9.79
C ILE A 39 -9.15 1.50 10.12
N HIS A 40 -7.88 1.23 9.86
CA HIS A 40 -7.25 -0.06 10.15
C HIS A 40 -7.41 -0.43 11.63
N VAL A 41 -7.02 0.47 12.53
CA VAL A 41 -7.09 0.25 13.98
C VAL A 41 -8.52 0.00 14.46
N GLN A 42 -9.52 0.69 13.90
CA GLN A 42 -10.93 0.43 14.22
C GLN A 42 -11.36 -0.99 13.84
N TRP A 43 -10.99 -1.46 12.65
CA TRP A 43 -11.27 -2.84 12.22
C TRP A 43 -10.53 -3.86 13.08
N THR A 44 -9.24 -3.62 13.34
CA THR A 44 -8.43 -4.47 14.22
C THR A 44 -9.07 -4.65 15.59
N HIS A 45 -9.53 -3.57 16.23
CA HIS A 45 -10.15 -3.66 17.55
C HIS A 45 -11.49 -4.40 17.53
N ARG A 46 -12.31 -4.21 16.48
CA ARG A 46 -13.58 -4.94 16.34
C ARG A 46 -13.36 -6.43 16.19
N ILE A 47 -12.40 -6.84 15.35
CA ILE A 47 -12.06 -8.26 15.16
C ILE A 47 -11.47 -8.85 16.45
N ALA A 48 -10.59 -8.11 17.14
CA ALA A 48 -10.04 -8.57 18.41
C ALA A 48 -11.13 -8.75 19.48
N GLN A 49 -12.11 -7.85 19.52
CA GLN A 49 -13.25 -7.96 20.44
C GLN A 49 -14.07 -9.22 20.17
N GLU A 50 -14.35 -9.53 18.91
CA GLU A 50 -15.04 -10.77 18.52
C GLU A 50 -14.22 -12.02 18.92
N PHE A 51 -12.91 -12.00 18.70
CA PHE A 51 -12.01 -13.08 19.14
C PHE A 51 -12.04 -13.26 20.66
N TYR A 52 -12.07 -12.17 21.41
CA TYR A 52 -12.15 -12.24 22.87
C TYR A 52 -13.51 -12.72 23.36
N GLU A 53 -14.59 -12.43 22.65
CA GLU A 53 -15.92 -12.96 22.99
C GLU A 53 -15.97 -14.48 22.75
N GLN A 54 -15.38 -14.97 21.66
CA GLN A 54 -15.21 -16.40 21.43
C GLN A 54 -14.33 -17.06 22.51
N GLY A 55 -13.20 -16.43 22.88
CA GLY A 55 -12.32 -16.97 23.92
C GLY A 55 -12.98 -17.06 25.30
N ASP A 56 -13.84 -16.10 25.65
CA ASP A 56 -14.64 -16.14 26.87
C ASP A 56 -15.64 -17.31 26.85
N GLU A 57 -16.26 -17.58 25.70
CA GLU A 57 -17.18 -18.72 25.52
C GLU A 57 -16.43 -20.06 25.61
N GLU A 58 -15.27 -20.19 24.96
CA GLU A 58 -14.41 -21.37 25.05
C GLU A 58 -14.02 -21.66 26.50
N GLN A 59 -13.65 -20.62 27.26
CA GLN A 59 -13.33 -20.74 28.68
C GLN A 59 -14.53 -21.20 29.52
N GLN A 60 -15.72 -20.62 29.28
CA GLN A 60 -16.95 -21.01 29.98
C GLN A 60 -17.33 -22.47 29.72
N LEU A 61 -17.08 -22.97 28.52
CA LEU A 61 -17.31 -24.36 28.13
C LEU A 61 -16.20 -25.31 28.63
N GLY A 62 -15.16 -24.80 29.28
CA GLY A 62 -14.01 -25.59 29.73
C GLY A 62 -13.11 -26.09 28.59
N LEU A 63 -13.17 -25.43 27.43
CA LEU A 63 -12.33 -25.71 26.27
C LEU A 63 -11.01 -24.93 26.36
N PRO A 64 -9.92 -25.42 25.73
CA PRO A 64 -8.72 -24.62 25.57
C PRO A 64 -9.02 -23.36 24.74
N ILE A 65 -8.64 -22.20 25.26
CA ILE A 65 -8.82 -20.93 24.54
C ILE A 65 -7.96 -20.93 23.28
N SER A 66 -8.58 -20.59 22.16
CA SER A 66 -7.96 -20.48 20.84
C SER A 66 -6.84 -19.43 20.82
N PRO A 67 -5.81 -19.61 19.98
CA PRO A 67 -4.72 -18.65 19.86
C PRO A 67 -5.22 -17.21 19.62
N PHE A 68 -4.62 -16.25 20.32
CA PHE A 68 -4.95 -14.81 20.26
C PHE A 68 -6.34 -14.42 20.80
N MET A 69 -7.13 -15.36 21.31
CA MET A 69 -8.48 -15.13 21.82
C MET A 69 -8.54 -14.90 23.34
N ASP A 70 -7.41 -15.00 24.05
CA ASP A 70 -7.33 -14.73 25.48
C ASP A 70 -7.13 -13.22 25.75
N ARG A 71 -8.19 -12.55 26.22
CA ARG A 71 -8.15 -11.12 26.59
C ARG A 71 -7.29 -10.82 27.82
N SER A 72 -6.99 -11.82 28.66
CA SER A 72 -6.09 -11.64 29.82
C SER A 72 -4.61 -11.61 29.39
N ARG A 73 -4.30 -12.14 28.21
CA ARG A 73 -2.96 -12.18 27.63
C ARG A 73 -2.98 -11.68 26.17
N PRO A 74 -3.37 -10.41 25.94
CA PRO A 74 -3.56 -9.90 24.60
C PRO A 74 -2.24 -9.91 23.82
N GLN A 75 -2.29 -10.36 22.56
CA GLN A 75 -1.14 -10.40 21.64
C GLN A 75 -1.49 -9.71 20.32
N LEU A 76 -2.22 -8.58 20.41
CA LEU A 76 -2.80 -7.92 19.24
C LEU A 76 -1.75 -7.47 18.23
N ALA A 77 -0.62 -6.92 18.69
CA ALA A 77 0.43 -6.46 17.81
C ALA A 77 1.08 -7.61 17.02
N LYS A 78 1.38 -8.71 17.70
CA LYS A 78 1.89 -9.94 17.08
C LYS A 78 0.89 -10.56 16.11
N LEU A 79 -0.40 -10.57 16.46
CA LEU A 79 -1.47 -11.04 15.58
C LEU A 79 -1.50 -10.22 14.28
N GLN A 80 -1.48 -8.89 14.37
CA GLN A 80 -1.54 -8.01 13.19
C GLN A 80 -0.26 -8.06 12.34
N GLU A 81 0.92 -8.10 12.96
CA GLU A 81 2.19 -8.31 12.26
C GLU A 81 2.15 -9.60 11.43
N SER A 82 1.79 -10.71 12.07
CA SER A 82 1.74 -12.02 11.43
C SER A 82 0.69 -12.08 10.32
N PHE A 83 -0.51 -11.55 10.57
CA PHE A 83 -1.60 -11.48 9.59
C PHE A 83 -1.20 -10.69 8.34
N ILE A 84 -0.59 -9.50 8.53
CA ILE A 84 -0.12 -8.68 7.42
C ILE A 84 0.97 -9.41 6.64
N LYS A 85 1.98 -9.96 7.34
CA LYS A 85 3.13 -10.60 6.72
C LYS A 85 2.78 -11.85 5.92
N HIS A 86 1.86 -12.67 6.44
CA HIS A 86 1.61 -14.00 5.89
C HIS A 86 0.36 -14.11 5.02
N LEU A 87 -0.58 -13.15 5.11
CA LEU A 87 -1.81 -13.18 4.31
C LEU A 87 -1.95 -11.94 3.43
N VAL A 88 -1.98 -10.74 4.02
CA VAL A 88 -2.33 -9.52 3.27
C VAL A 88 -1.22 -9.10 2.31
N ALA A 89 0.03 -9.08 2.77
CA ALA A 89 1.16 -8.64 1.95
C ALA A 89 1.44 -9.56 0.76
N PRO A 90 1.47 -10.91 0.89
CA PRO A 90 1.62 -11.79 -0.27
C PRO A 90 0.51 -11.60 -1.31
N LEU A 91 -0.75 -11.45 -0.88
CA LEU A 91 -1.88 -11.24 -1.78
C LEU A 91 -1.80 -9.89 -2.50
N CYS A 92 -1.53 -8.82 -1.75
CA CYS A 92 -1.36 -7.47 -2.30
C CYS A 92 -0.17 -7.40 -3.27
N ASN A 93 0.94 -8.05 -2.94
CA ASN A 93 2.12 -8.11 -3.80
C ASN A 93 1.85 -8.86 -5.10
N ALA A 94 1.17 -10.02 -5.04
CA ALA A 94 0.80 -10.76 -6.25
C ALA A 94 -0.12 -9.93 -7.16
N TYR A 95 -1.12 -9.26 -6.58
CA TYR A 95 -2.05 -8.41 -7.32
C TYR A 95 -1.36 -7.16 -7.91
N GLY A 96 -0.39 -6.60 -7.18
CA GLY A 96 0.44 -5.47 -7.64
C GLY A 96 1.43 -5.85 -8.74
N GLN A 97 2.09 -7.02 -8.63
CA GLN A 97 2.99 -7.54 -9.67
C GLN A 97 2.24 -7.87 -10.97
N ALA A 98 0.97 -8.27 -10.87
CA ALA A 98 0.08 -8.45 -12.01
C ALA A 98 -0.36 -7.11 -12.66
N GLY A 99 0.01 -5.96 -12.09
CA GLY A 99 -0.36 -4.64 -12.60
C GLY A 99 -1.84 -4.28 -12.39
N LEU A 100 -2.51 -4.96 -11.44
CA LEU A 100 -3.94 -4.80 -11.20
C LEU A 100 -4.28 -3.79 -10.10
N LEU A 101 -3.29 -3.35 -9.32
CA LEU A 101 -3.49 -2.33 -8.29
C LEU A 101 -3.67 -0.94 -8.91
N PRO A 102 -4.67 -0.16 -8.48
CA PRO A 102 -4.82 1.22 -8.92
C PRO A 102 -3.68 2.08 -8.35
N GLY A 103 -3.15 2.98 -9.18
CA GLY A 103 -2.09 3.89 -8.77
C GLY A 103 -1.87 5.02 -9.77
N GLU A 104 -1.05 5.97 -9.37
CA GLU A 104 -0.68 7.13 -10.19
C GLU A 104 0.79 7.05 -10.57
N TRP A 105 1.12 7.43 -11.80
CA TRP A 105 2.52 7.56 -12.22
C TRP A 105 3.16 8.77 -11.56
N VAL A 106 4.24 8.53 -10.82
CA VAL A 106 5.01 9.57 -10.15
C VAL A 106 6.42 9.60 -10.72
N GLN A 107 6.92 10.80 -10.96
CA GLN A 107 8.31 11.01 -11.35
C GLN A 107 9.18 10.89 -10.10
N VAL A 108 10.12 9.95 -10.14
CA VAL A 108 11.14 9.83 -9.09
C VAL A 108 12.40 10.51 -9.63
N ASP A 109 12.66 11.73 -9.15
CA ASP A 109 13.93 12.39 -9.41
C ASP A 109 15.03 11.64 -8.67
N GLY A 110 16.13 11.33 -9.37
CA GLY A 110 17.20 10.46 -8.90
C GLY A 110 18.10 11.02 -7.80
N ASP A 111 17.62 11.99 -7.01
CA ASP A 111 18.33 12.54 -5.87
C ASP A 111 17.53 12.32 -4.58
N SER A 112 18.20 11.76 -3.57
CA SER A 112 17.61 11.25 -2.33
C SER A 112 17.01 12.37 -1.47
N SER A 113 15.79 12.83 -1.78
CA SER A 113 14.93 13.54 -0.81
C SER A 113 13.48 13.57 -1.28
N THR A 114 12.69 12.61 -0.82
CA THR A 114 11.27 12.43 -1.17
C THR A 114 10.41 13.58 -0.63
N THR A 115 10.22 14.64 -1.41
CA THR A 115 9.11 15.59 -1.21
C THR A 115 7.99 15.26 -2.19
N LEU A 116 7.02 14.46 -1.74
CA LEU A 116 5.80 14.18 -2.48
C LEU A 116 4.94 15.45 -2.51
N ARG A 117 4.96 16.19 -3.62
CA ARG A 117 4.06 17.33 -3.82
C ARG A 117 2.72 16.81 -4.34
N ALA A 118 1.67 16.95 -3.53
CA ALA A 118 0.30 16.62 -3.93
C ALA A 118 -0.14 17.44 -5.15
N PRO A 119 -0.86 16.85 -6.13
CA PRO A 119 -1.32 17.59 -7.29
C PRO A 119 -2.40 18.60 -6.88
N SER A 120 -2.13 19.87 -7.14
CA SER A 120 -3.06 20.98 -6.87
C SER A 120 -4.31 20.80 -7.73
N ARG A 121 -5.48 20.71 -7.07
CA ARG A 121 -6.80 20.72 -7.71
C ARG A 121 -6.91 21.94 -8.64
N ARG A 122 -7.12 21.71 -9.93
CA ARG A 122 -7.50 22.75 -10.88
C ARG A 122 -9.01 22.90 -10.86
N ASP A 123 -9.50 23.84 -10.06
CA ASP A 123 -10.82 24.42 -10.25
C ASP A 123 -10.73 25.42 -11.41
N THR A 124 -11.45 25.18 -12.50
CA THR A 124 -11.79 26.23 -13.48
C THR A 124 -13.22 26.00 -13.96
N HIS A 125 -14.17 26.52 -13.20
CA HIS A 125 -15.44 26.98 -13.75
C HIS A 125 -15.19 28.32 -14.45
N ASN A 126 -15.62 28.40 -15.71
CA ASN A 126 -16.24 29.54 -16.40
C ASN A 126 -15.73 29.64 -17.84
N ARG A 127 -16.51 29.11 -18.79
CA ARG A 127 -16.36 29.44 -20.22
C ARG A 127 -17.64 30.11 -20.66
N SER A 128 -17.62 31.43 -20.62
CA SER A 128 -18.54 32.29 -21.37
C SER A 128 -18.29 32.12 -22.87
N THR A 129 -19.38 32.26 -23.61
CA THR A 129 -19.53 32.29 -25.05
C THR A 129 -18.62 33.34 -25.70
N ASP A 130 -18.21 33.10 -26.94
CA ASP A 130 -18.66 33.93 -28.07
C ASP A 130 -18.11 33.34 -29.38
N ASP A 131 -19.00 33.31 -30.36
CA ASP A 131 -18.83 32.96 -31.76
C ASP A 131 -17.84 33.90 -32.46
N GLU A 132 -17.17 33.42 -33.51
CA GLU A 132 -17.10 34.12 -34.79
C GLU A 132 -16.56 33.17 -35.88
N ALA A 133 -17.22 33.24 -37.03
CA ALA A 133 -16.99 32.42 -38.21
C ALA A 133 -16.37 33.29 -39.32
N SER A 134 -15.53 32.69 -40.19
CA SER A 134 -15.28 33.06 -41.60
C SER A 134 -13.93 32.42 -42.01
N SER A 135 -13.84 31.41 -42.88
CA SER A 135 -14.12 31.31 -44.34
C SER A 135 -13.02 31.85 -45.25
N SER A 136 -12.77 31.09 -46.32
CA SER A 136 -11.95 31.28 -47.56
C SER A 136 -10.43 31.16 -47.38
N ASP A 137 -9.68 30.20 -47.97
CA ASP A 137 -9.60 29.61 -49.33
C ASP A 137 -8.63 30.38 -50.25
N THR A 138 -7.50 29.75 -50.63
CA THR A 138 -6.95 29.58 -52.00
C THR A 138 -5.43 29.30 -52.03
N ASN A 139 -5.07 28.13 -52.62
CA ASN A 139 -4.06 27.82 -53.67
C ASN A 139 -2.70 28.58 -53.67
N LEU A 140 -1.55 27.91 -53.56
CA LEU A 140 -0.76 27.11 -54.54
C LEU A 140 0.51 27.87 -55.00
N ASP A 141 1.56 27.06 -55.16
CA ASP A 141 2.74 27.18 -56.01
C ASP A 141 4.05 27.82 -55.54
N ASP A 142 5.09 27.05 -55.87
CA ASP A 142 6.46 27.35 -56.30
C ASP A 142 7.65 27.06 -55.38
N ASP A 143 8.53 26.26 -55.97
CA ASP A 143 9.83 25.74 -55.55
C ASP A 143 10.85 26.86 -55.29
N ASP A 144 11.87 26.62 -54.45
CA ASP A 144 13.29 26.84 -54.79
C ASP A 144 14.24 26.44 -53.64
N GLU A 145 15.47 26.17 -54.04
CA GLU A 145 16.57 25.45 -53.42
C GLU A 145 17.13 25.91 -52.05
N THR A 146 17.70 24.91 -51.38
CA THR A 146 18.77 24.90 -50.36
C THR A 146 19.54 26.19 -50.06
N LYS A 147 19.70 26.50 -48.75
CA LYS A 147 20.98 26.78 -48.10
C LYS A 147 20.88 26.94 -46.57
N ASP A 148 21.60 26.06 -45.88
CA ASP A 148 22.33 26.25 -44.62
C ASP A 148 21.78 27.27 -43.61
N GLY A 149 20.89 26.78 -42.74
CA GLY A 149 20.43 27.46 -41.53
C GLY A 149 20.72 26.62 -40.29
N GLU A 150 21.66 27.11 -39.49
CA GLU A 150 22.04 26.72 -38.13
C GLU A 150 20.88 26.16 -37.28
N VAL A 151 20.90 24.84 -36.98
CA VAL A 151 19.92 24.21 -36.08
C VAL A 151 20.25 24.56 -34.64
N LYS A 152 19.45 25.48 -34.07
CA LYS A 152 19.28 25.63 -32.62
C LYS A 152 18.58 24.40 -32.06
N ASP A 153 19.19 23.85 -31.00
CA ASP A 153 18.59 23.12 -29.89
C ASP A 153 17.41 22.17 -30.21
N THR A 154 17.73 20.87 -30.25
CA THR A 154 16.81 19.89 -29.66
C THR A 154 17.59 19.16 -28.57
N GLU A 155 17.37 19.60 -27.33
CA GLU A 155 17.73 18.84 -26.14
C GLU A 155 17.30 17.38 -26.36
N ARG A 156 18.27 16.47 -26.41
CA ARG A 156 18.00 15.04 -26.44
C ARG A 156 17.16 14.71 -25.20
N PRO A 157 16.06 13.94 -25.30
CA PRO A 157 15.30 13.56 -24.12
C PRO A 157 16.22 12.82 -23.15
N ASN A 158 16.39 13.43 -21.96
CA ASN A 158 17.29 12.96 -20.92
C ASN A 158 16.93 11.51 -20.52
N PRO A 159 17.84 10.53 -20.63
CA PRO A 159 17.49 9.11 -20.60
C PRO A 159 17.26 8.51 -19.20
N ARG A 160 16.79 9.28 -18.20
CA ARG A 160 16.65 8.78 -16.81
C ARG A 160 15.48 9.38 -16.01
N ARG A 161 14.27 9.42 -16.58
CA ARG A 161 13.05 9.60 -15.76
C ARG A 161 12.37 8.26 -15.58
N SER A 162 12.77 7.53 -14.53
CA SER A 162 12.10 6.32 -14.07
C SER A 162 10.74 6.70 -13.49
N SER A 163 9.66 6.49 -14.25
CA SER A 163 8.31 6.69 -13.74
C SER A 163 7.92 5.46 -12.92
N GLN A 164 7.53 5.65 -11.67
CA GLN A 164 7.09 4.57 -10.78
C GLN A 164 5.60 4.73 -10.49
N VAL A 165 4.85 3.63 -10.42
CA VAL A 165 3.45 3.64 -10.00
C VAL A 165 3.39 3.77 -8.47
N PHE A 166 2.77 4.84 -8.00
CA PHE A 166 2.43 5.02 -6.59
C PHE A 166 1.03 4.49 -6.32
N CYS A 167 0.92 3.50 -5.43
CA CYS A 167 -0.34 2.93 -4.98
C CYS A 167 -0.58 3.29 -3.50
N VAL A 168 -1.70 3.93 -3.21
CA VAL A 168 -2.06 4.36 -1.85
C VAL A 168 -2.23 3.17 -0.91
N GLN A 169 -2.82 2.08 -1.42
CA GLN A 169 -3.08 0.86 -0.65
C GLN A 169 -1.79 0.19 -0.19
N THR A 170 -0.77 0.11 -1.06
CA THR A 170 0.53 -0.49 -0.70
C THR A 170 1.30 0.40 0.29
N LYS A 171 1.22 1.73 0.15
CA LYS A 171 1.78 2.66 1.13
C LYS A 171 1.16 2.44 2.51
N HIS A 172 -0.17 2.41 2.61
CA HIS A 172 -0.83 2.16 3.89
C HIS A 172 -0.48 0.81 4.50
N LEU A 173 -0.37 -0.23 3.67
CA LEU A 173 0.04 -1.56 4.14
C LEU A 173 1.44 -1.53 4.77
N GLN A 174 2.39 -0.84 4.14
CA GLN A 174 3.75 -0.63 4.67
C GLN A 174 3.74 0.17 5.98
N ASP A 175 3.02 1.30 6.01
CA ASP A 175 2.92 2.17 7.18
C ASP A 175 2.29 1.44 8.38
N ASN A 176 1.23 0.67 8.15
CA ASN A 176 0.54 -0.10 9.18
C ASN A 176 1.39 -1.30 9.66
N TYR A 177 2.12 -1.96 8.77
CA TYR A 177 3.05 -3.01 9.17
C TYR A 177 4.15 -2.45 10.10
N ALA A 178 4.77 -1.34 9.69
CA ALA A 178 5.81 -0.67 10.48
C ALA A 178 5.27 -0.18 11.83
N HIS A 179 4.00 0.24 11.90
CA HIS A 179 3.36 0.58 13.16
C HIS A 179 3.34 -0.62 14.13
N TRP A 180 2.91 -1.80 13.69
CA TRP A 180 2.84 -2.97 14.56
C TRP A 180 4.21 -3.49 15.00
N ILE A 181 5.22 -3.41 14.13
CA ILE A 181 6.61 -3.70 14.52
C ILE A 181 7.05 -2.82 15.69
N LYS A 182 6.82 -1.50 15.61
CA LYS A 182 7.14 -0.56 16.71
C LYS A 182 6.38 -0.85 17.99
N VAL A 183 5.12 -1.31 17.89
CA VAL A 183 4.34 -1.70 19.07
C VAL A 183 4.94 -2.94 19.73
N ILE A 184 5.33 -3.95 18.95
CA ILE A 184 5.99 -5.16 19.45
C ILE A 184 7.31 -4.81 20.15
N GLU A 185 8.13 -3.96 19.56
CA GLU A 185 9.40 -3.50 20.16
C GLU A 185 9.15 -2.86 21.53
N LYS A 186 8.18 -1.94 21.62
CA LYS A 186 7.81 -1.27 22.87
C LYS A 186 7.26 -2.25 23.94
N GLU A 187 6.45 -3.23 23.53
CA GLU A 187 5.93 -4.28 24.43
C GLU A 187 7.07 -5.14 25.01
N HIS A 188 8.08 -5.44 24.20
CA HIS A 188 9.29 -6.15 24.62
C HIS A 188 10.15 -5.34 25.60
N GLU A 189 10.41 -4.06 25.31
CA GLU A 189 11.16 -3.15 26.19
C GLU A 189 10.49 -2.98 27.56
N SER A 190 9.17 -2.84 27.56
CA SER A 190 8.38 -2.71 28.80
C SER A 190 8.45 -3.99 29.65
N SER A 191 8.38 -5.16 28.98
CA SER A 191 8.49 -6.47 29.63
C SER A 191 9.89 -6.75 30.17
N ALA A 192 10.93 -6.21 29.53
CA ALA A 192 12.31 -6.32 30.01
C ALA A 192 12.56 -5.43 31.24
N SER A 193 12.08 -4.19 31.21
CA SER A 193 12.23 -3.24 32.32
C SER A 193 11.53 -3.72 33.60
N LEU A 194 10.40 -4.42 33.47
CA LEU A 194 9.68 -5.03 34.61
C LEU A 194 10.45 -6.19 35.26
N LYS A 195 11.28 -6.92 34.49
CA LYS A 195 12.06 -8.06 35.01
C LYS A 195 13.36 -7.63 35.72
N GLU A 196 13.89 -6.46 35.39
CA GLU A 196 15.09 -5.91 36.04
C GLU A 196 14.78 -5.27 37.40
N GLY A 197 13.53 -4.90 37.69
CA GLY A 197 13.12 -4.29 38.96
C GLY A 197 12.80 -5.25 40.11
N ASP A 198 12.57 -6.53 39.84
CA ASP A 198 12.25 -7.56 40.86
C ASP A 198 13.51 -8.28 41.41
N GLY A 199 14.71 -7.80 41.05
CA GLY A 199 16.00 -8.42 41.40
C GLY A 199 16.74 -7.85 42.62
N GLU A 200 16.20 -6.83 43.29
CA GLU A 200 16.85 -6.13 44.44
C GLU A 200 16.03 -6.20 45.74
N GLU A 201 15.51 -7.37 46.14
CA GLU A 201 15.08 -7.58 47.54
C GLU A 201 15.36 -9.02 47.97
N GLY A 202 16.52 -9.21 48.63
CA GLY A 202 16.83 -10.47 49.29
C GLY A 202 18.34 -10.74 49.41
N ASP A 203 19.03 -9.96 50.24
CA ASP A 203 20.16 -10.45 51.04
C ASP A 203 20.68 -9.34 51.98
N THR A 204 19.97 -9.12 53.09
CA THR A 204 20.59 -8.64 54.34
C THR A 204 19.85 -9.21 55.54
N GLU A 205 20.16 -10.46 55.87
CA GLU A 205 20.18 -10.93 57.26
C GLU A 205 21.44 -11.80 57.43
N ASP A 206 22.51 -11.15 57.89
CA ASP A 206 23.73 -11.82 58.38
C ASP A 206 23.88 -11.48 59.88
N CYS A 207 23.97 -12.56 60.67
CA CYS A 207 24.36 -12.70 62.09
C CYS A 207 23.51 -12.11 63.23
#